data_AF-A0A942U8Y4-F1
#
_entry.id   AF-A0A942U8Y4-F1
#
_cell.length_a   1.000
_cell.length_b   1.000
_cell.length_c   1.000
_cell.angle_alpha   90.00
_cell.angle_beta   90.00
_cell.angle_gamma   90.00
#
_symmetry.space_group_name_H-M   'P 1'
#
loop_
_entity.id
_entity.type
_entity.pdbx_description
1 polymer ?
#
loop_
_entity_poly.entity_id
_entity_poly.type
_entity_poly.pdbx_seq_one_letter_code
_entity_poly.pdbx_strand_id
1 'polypeptide(L)'
;MEKQKEQFLKDYYQLTINLLEANEVELIEQLLQERGLCIEKVTELDQRNGAILMSEAIKGELMRIQPLERKLQEKLTSAKQKILAAIGSLQKEKTIKQQYGEPVAASVSGIFYDKRK
;
A
#
# COMPACT_ATOMS: atom_id res chain seq x y z
N MET A 1 -24.48 22.33 3.95
CA MET A 1 -23.02 22.26 4.13
C MET A 1 -22.64 21.24 5.20
N GLU A 2 -23.06 21.40 6.46
CA GLU A 2 -22.71 20.44 7.54
C GLU A 2 -23.22 19.01 7.29
N LYS A 3 -24.50 18.84 6.89
CA LYS A 3 -25.04 17.50 6.54
C LYS A 3 -24.29 16.82 5.38
N GLN A 4 -23.79 17.60 4.42
CA GLN A 4 -23.02 17.06 3.30
C GLN A 4 -21.62 16.63 3.76
N LYS A 5 -20.96 17.43 4.60
CA LYS A 5 -19.69 17.07 5.22
C LYS A 5 -19.82 15.82 6.09
N GLU A 6 -20.89 15.72 6.89
CA GLU A 6 -21.21 14.53 7.67
C GLU A 6 -21.38 13.30 6.76
N GLN A 7 -22.09 13.42 5.64
CA GLN A 7 -22.25 12.31 4.70
C GLN A 7 -20.91 11.85 4.12
N PHE A 8 -20.06 12.77 3.67
CA PHE A 8 -18.73 12.41 3.15
C PHE A 8 -17.86 11.72 4.21
N LEU A 9 -17.98 12.10 5.49
CA LEU A 9 -17.29 11.41 6.57
C LEU A 9 -17.85 10.01 6.85
N LYS A 10 -19.16 9.80 6.70
CA LYS A 10 -19.77 8.46 6.79
C LYS A 10 -19.33 7.57 5.63
N ASP A 11 -19.29 8.11 4.42
CA ASP A 11 -18.82 7.39 3.24
C ASP A 11 -17.34 7.01 3.41
N TYR A 12 -16.51 7.95 3.86
CA TYR A 12 -15.11 7.71 4.19
C TYR A 12 -14.96 6.60 5.24
N TYR A 13 -15.76 6.63 6.32
CA TYR A 13 -15.77 5.60 7.35
C TYR A 13 -16.09 4.21 6.76
N GLN A 14 -17.12 4.11 5.93
CA GLN A 14 -17.52 2.85 5.31
C GLN A 14 -16.45 2.34 4.33
N LEU A 15 -15.85 3.23 3.55
CA LEU A 15 -14.74 2.89 2.66
C LEU A 15 -13.53 2.36 3.45
N THR A 16 -13.19 2.95 4.59
CA THR A 16 -12.13 2.45 5.47
C THR A 16 -12.44 1.05 6.00
N ILE A 17 -13.71 0.73 6.34
CA ILE A 17 -14.12 -0.64 6.71
C ILE A 17 -13.90 -1.60 5.54
N ASN A 18 -14.41 -1.25 4.36
CA ASN A 18 -14.28 -2.09 3.17
C ASN A 18 -12.79 -2.36 2.84
N LEU A 19 -11.92 -1.35 3.03
CA LEU A 19 -10.48 -1.47 2.80
C LEU A 19 -9.78 -2.40 3.81
N LEU A 20 -10.28 -2.43 5.05
CA LEU A 20 -9.81 -3.37 6.07
C LEU A 20 -10.16 -4.82 5.71
N GLU A 21 -11.23 -5.06 4.96
CA GLU A 21 -11.68 -6.39 4.54
C GLU A 21 -11.16 -6.80 3.15
N ALA A 22 -10.83 -5.83 2.30
CA ALA A 22 -10.35 -6.06 0.94
C ALA A 22 -9.00 -6.80 0.91
N ASN A 23 -8.88 -7.74 -0.05
CA ASN A 23 -7.66 -8.52 -0.30
C ASN A 23 -7.19 -8.45 -1.76
N GLU A 24 -8.07 -8.03 -2.67
CA GLU A 24 -7.77 -7.84 -4.08
C GLU A 24 -7.11 -6.47 -4.31
N VAL A 25 -6.03 -6.44 -5.09
CA VAL A 25 -5.20 -5.24 -5.25
C VAL A 25 -5.96 -4.14 -5.97
N GLU A 26 -6.66 -4.49 -7.03
CA GLU A 26 -7.46 -3.58 -7.85
C GLU A 26 -8.57 -2.93 -7.02
N LEU A 27 -9.23 -3.73 -6.17
CA LEU A 27 -10.26 -3.23 -5.25
C LEU A 27 -9.66 -2.32 -4.17
N ILE A 28 -8.51 -2.67 -3.61
CA ILE A 28 -7.81 -1.83 -2.63
C ILE A 28 -7.46 -0.47 -3.26
N GLU A 29 -6.95 -0.46 -4.49
CA GLU A 29 -6.61 0.77 -5.20
C GLU A 29 -7.85 1.64 -5.44
N GLN A 30 -8.94 1.05 -5.94
CA GLN A 30 -10.20 1.77 -6.15
C GLN A 30 -10.72 2.39 -4.84
N LEU A 31 -10.78 1.62 -3.76
CA LEU A 31 -11.26 2.09 -2.46
C LEU A 31 -10.38 3.22 -1.89
N LEU A 32 -9.05 3.17 -2.11
CA LEU A 32 -8.15 4.25 -1.72
C LEU A 32 -8.43 5.54 -2.49
N GLN A 33 -8.69 5.46 -3.79
CA GLN A 33 -9.04 6.61 -4.63
C GLN A 33 -10.36 7.24 -4.18
N GLU A 34 -11.41 6.44 -4.03
CA GLU A 34 -12.73 6.90 -3.57
C GLU A 34 -12.64 7.57 -2.18
N ARG A 35 -11.85 6.98 -1.28
CA ARG A 35 -11.60 7.53 0.05
C ARG A 35 -10.85 8.87 0.00
N GLY A 36 -9.94 9.04 -0.96
CA GLY A 36 -9.28 10.32 -1.25
C GLY A 36 -10.27 11.40 -1.66
N LEU A 37 -11.19 11.08 -2.57
CA LEU A 37 -12.23 11.99 -3.04
C LEU A 37 -13.14 12.49 -1.89
N CYS A 38 -13.49 11.63 -0.93
CA CYS A 38 -14.27 12.03 0.24
C CYS A 38 -13.56 13.14 1.04
N ILE A 39 -12.24 13.01 1.27
CA ILE A 39 -11.47 14.02 2.01
C ILE A 39 -11.34 15.31 1.23
N GLU A 40 -11.08 15.23 -0.08
CA GLU A 40 -11.06 16.42 -0.94
C GLU A 40 -12.38 17.19 -0.85
N LYS A 41 -13.52 16.48 -0.90
CA LYS A 41 -14.85 17.10 -0.76
C LYS A 41 -15.07 17.71 0.62
N VAL A 42 -14.62 17.07 1.69
CA VAL A 42 -14.65 17.65 3.04
C VAL A 42 -13.82 18.95 3.09
N THR A 43 -12.61 18.95 2.54
CA THR A 43 -11.74 20.13 2.48
C THR A 43 -12.33 21.25 1.64
N GLU A 44 -12.90 20.93 0.46
CA GLU A 44 -13.60 21.90 -0.39
C GLU A 44 -14.76 22.58 0.37
N LEU A 45 -15.53 21.82 1.16
CA LEU A 45 -16.63 22.37 1.93
C LEU A 45 -16.16 23.33 3.02
N ASP A 46 -15.07 23.00 3.72
CA ASP A 46 -14.48 23.89 4.73
C ASP A 46 -13.91 25.17 4.09
N GLN A 47 -13.25 25.05 2.94
CA GLN A 47 -12.73 26.19 2.18
C GLN A 47 -13.85 27.12 1.69
N ARG A 48 -14.93 26.56 1.12
CA ARG A 48 -16.09 27.33 0.65
C ARG A 48 -16.80 28.07 1.77
N ASN A 49 -16.79 27.48 2.98
CA ASN A 49 -17.37 28.09 4.15
C ASN A 49 -16.44 29.14 4.81
N GLY A 50 -15.17 29.20 4.40
CA GLY A 50 -14.16 30.08 5.00
C GLY A 50 -13.76 29.69 6.43
N ALA A 51 -14.25 28.56 6.94
CA ALA A 51 -14.02 28.07 8.28
C ALA A 51 -14.30 26.56 8.35
N ILE A 52 -13.62 25.87 9.27
CA ILE A 52 -13.84 24.45 9.53
C ILE A 52 -15.25 24.26 10.10
N LEU A 53 -16.10 23.54 9.37
CA LEU A 53 -17.43 23.16 9.84
C LEU A 53 -17.29 22.02 10.85
N MET A 54 -17.72 22.25 12.09
CA MET A 54 -17.53 21.30 13.19
C MET A 54 -18.78 21.24 14.07
N SER A 55 -19.69 20.33 13.73
CA SER A 55 -20.84 19.98 14.57
C SER A 55 -20.50 18.80 15.48
N GLU A 56 -21.31 18.56 16.53
CA GLU A 56 -21.14 17.38 17.39
C GLU A 56 -21.29 16.06 16.61
N ALA A 57 -22.13 16.02 15.56
CA ALA A 57 -22.25 14.87 14.68
C ALA A 57 -20.95 14.61 13.90
N ILE A 58 -20.36 15.65 13.33
CA ILE A 58 -19.07 15.57 12.61
C ILE A 58 -17.96 15.09 13.55
N LYS A 59 -17.91 15.64 14.77
CA LYS A 59 -16.95 15.24 15.80
C LYS A 59 -17.12 13.77 16.17
N GLY A 60 -18.37 13.31 16.30
CA GLY A 60 -18.70 11.90 16.53
C GLY A 60 -18.16 10.99 15.43
N GLU A 61 -18.36 11.33 14.16
CA GLU A 61 -17.83 10.53 13.05
C GLU A 61 -16.29 10.52 13.01
N LEU A 62 -15.63 11.66 13.26
CA LEU A 62 -14.16 11.72 13.33
C LEU A 62 -13.59 10.82 14.42
N MET A 63 -14.23 10.76 15.59
CA MET A 63 -13.83 9.86 16.69
C MET A 63 -13.98 8.38 16.31
N ARG A 64 -14.96 8.03 15.48
CA ARG A 64 -15.17 6.67 14.98
C ARG A 64 -14.17 6.28 13.90
N ILE A 65 -13.77 7.24 13.08
CA ILE A 65 -12.80 7.06 11.99
C ILE A 65 -11.39 6.80 12.54
N GLN A 66 -10.95 7.57 13.54
CA GLN A 66 -9.59 7.54 14.07
C GLN A 66 -9.04 6.13 14.41
N PRO A 67 -9.76 5.24 15.12
CA PRO A 67 -9.26 3.89 15.39
C PRO A 67 -9.19 3.00 14.14
N LEU A 68 -10.07 3.21 13.16
CA LEU A 68 -10.05 2.45 11.90
C LEU A 68 -8.85 2.86 11.04
N GLU A 69 -8.53 4.15 11.00
CA GLU A 69 -7.35 4.68 10.31
C GLU A 69 -6.06 4.04 10.82
N ARG A 70 -5.94 3.94 12.15
CA ARG A 70 -4.78 3.30 12.77
C ARG A 70 -4.65 1.83 12.35
N LYS A 71 -5.75 1.08 12.41
CA LYS A 71 -5.78 -0.32 11.97
C LYS A 71 -5.42 -0.47 10.50
N LEU A 72 -5.92 0.45 9.65
CA LEU A 72 -5.65 0.42 8.24
C LEU A 72 -4.17 0.69 7.94
N GLN A 73 -3.59 1.69 8.59
CA GLN A 73 -2.17 1.99 8.49
C GLN A 73 -1.30 0.81 8.92
N GLU A 74 -1.65 0.13 10.01
CA GLU A 74 -0.97 -1.09 10.47
C GLU A 74 -1.06 -2.22 9.43
N LYS A 75 -2.27 -2.47 8.89
CA LYS A 75 -2.49 -3.47 7.82
C LYS A 75 -1.62 -3.20 6.60
N LEU A 76 -1.65 -1.96 6.08
CA LEU A 76 -0.90 -1.57 4.89
C LEU A 76 0.62 -1.61 5.14
N THR A 77 1.08 -1.21 6.33
CA THR A 77 2.50 -1.28 6.70
C THR A 77 2.98 -2.73 6.76
N SER A 78 2.18 -3.62 7.36
CA SER A 78 2.48 -5.05 7.40
C SER A 78 2.52 -5.66 6.01
N ALA A 79 1.56 -5.32 5.14
CA ALA A 79 1.53 -5.77 3.75
C ALA A 79 2.78 -5.31 2.98
N LYS A 80 3.17 -4.04 3.11
CA LYS A 80 4.40 -3.48 2.53
C LYS A 80 5.64 -4.28 2.96
N GLN A 81 5.78 -4.59 4.25
CA GLN A 81 6.92 -5.36 4.75
C GLN A 81 6.96 -6.77 4.16
N LYS A 82 5.81 -7.46 4.05
CA LYS A 82 5.72 -8.79 3.44
C LYS A 82 6.12 -8.77 1.97
N ILE A 83 5.64 -7.77 1.22
CA ILE A 83 5.98 -7.60 -0.21
C ILE A 83 7.49 -7.35 -0.37
N LEU A 84 8.09 -6.47 0.43
CA LEU A 84 9.53 -6.21 0.40
C LEU A 84 10.35 -7.47 0.71
N ALA A 85 9.93 -8.27 1.69
CA ALA A 85 10.57 -9.54 1.99
C ALA A 85 10.48 -10.53 0.82
N ALA A 86 9.31 -10.64 0.19
CA ALA A 86 9.11 -11.49 -0.98
C ALA A 86 9.98 -11.06 -2.17
N ILE A 87 10.07 -9.76 -2.44
CA ILE A 87 10.97 -9.20 -3.47
C ILE A 87 12.42 -9.57 -3.17
N GLY A 88 12.86 -9.42 -1.91
CA GLY A 88 14.21 -9.79 -1.49
C GLY A 88 14.50 -11.29 -1.68
N SER A 89 13.52 -12.15 -1.40
CA SER A 89 13.64 -13.60 -1.65
C SER A 89 13.76 -13.92 -3.14
N LEU A 90 12.93 -13.31 -3.99
CA LEU A 90 13.00 -13.47 -5.45
C LEU A 90 14.35 -13.00 -6.02
N GLN A 91 14.90 -11.92 -5.49
CA GLN A 91 16.23 -11.44 -5.88
C GLN A 91 17.32 -12.45 -5.51
N LYS A 92 17.27 -13.04 -4.31
CA LYS A 92 18.20 -14.09 -3.89
C LYS A 92 18.09 -15.33 -4.76
N GLU A 93 16.87 -15.77 -5.10
CA GLU A 93 16.66 -16.87 -6.04
C GLU A 93 17.28 -16.59 -7.40
N LYS A 94 17.11 -15.36 -7.92
CA LYS A 94 17.74 -14.93 -9.17
C LYS A 94 19.26 -14.98 -9.06
N THR A 95 19.85 -14.53 -7.96
CA THR A 95 21.30 -14.61 -7.71
C THR A 95 21.79 -16.06 -7.67
N ILE A 96 21.06 -16.96 -6.99
CA ILE A 96 21.40 -18.39 -6.95
C ILE A 96 21.31 -19.01 -8.35
N LYS A 97 20.26 -18.71 -9.13
CA LYS A 97 20.14 -19.17 -10.52
C LYS A 97 21.27 -18.63 -11.41
N GLN A 98 21.77 -17.42 -11.18
CA GLN A 98 22.92 -16.89 -11.92
C GLN A 98 24.25 -17.54 -11.48
N GLN A 99 24.38 -17.90 -10.21
CA GLN A 99 25.60 -18.53 -9.67
C GLN A 99 25.70 -20.02 -9.99
N TYR A 100 24.56 -20.72 -10.11
CA TYR A 100 24.51 -22.18 -10.21
C TYR A 100 23.61 -22.72 -11.32
N GLY A 101 22.81 -21.87 -11.98
CA GLY A 101 21.73 -22.26 -12.90
C GLY A 101 22.04 -22.17 -14.39
N GLU A 102 23.20 -21.64 -14.79
CA GLU A 102 23.76 -21.90 -16.11
C GLU A 102 25.13 -22.56 -15.95
N PRO A 103 25.33 -23.82 -16.39
CA PRO A 103 26.63 -24.18 -16.91
C PRO A 103 26.81 -23.35 -18.18
N VAL A 104 27.26 -22.10 -18.04
CA VAL A 104 27.99 -21.45 -19.13
C VAL A 104 29.04 -22.45 -19.50
N ALA A 105 28.92 -22.98 -20.71
CA ALA A 105 29.74 -24.05 -21.22
C ALA A 105 31.17 -23.86 -20.71
N ALA A 106 31.66 -24.84 -19.96
CA ALA A 106 33.08 -25.01 -19.76
C ALA A 106 33.67 -25.30 -21.15
N SER A 107 33.80 -24.27 -21.98
CA SER A 107 34.67 -24.28 -23.13
C SER A 107 36.06 -24.33 -22.54
N VAL A 108 36.52 -25.56 -22.39
CA VAL A 108 37.90 -26.02 -22.42
C VAL A 108 38.69 -25.13 -23.39
N SER A 109 39.28 -24.04 -22.91
CA SER A 109 40.37 -23.36 -23.61
C SER A 109 41.64 -23.74 -22.87
N GLY A 110 42.43 -24.60 -23.52
CA GLY A 110 43.52 -25.33 -22.92
C GLY A 110 44.56 -24.44 -22.25
N ILE A 111 44.95 -24.86 -21.05
CA ILE A 111 46.27 -24.56 -20.51
C ILE A 111 46.97 -25.92 -20.43
N PHE A 112 47.66 -26.26 -21.52
CA PHE A 112 48.66 -27.33 -21.49
C PHE A 112 49.79 -26.86 -20.57
N TYR A 113 49.82 -27.39 -19.34
CA TYR A 113 51.05 -27.43 -18.57
C TYR A 113 51.90 -28.55 -19.14
N ASP A 114 52.77 -28.24 -20.11
CA ASP A 114 53.96 -29.05 -20.31
C ASP A 114 55.11 -28.43 -19.53
N LYS A 115 55.44 -29.05 -18.40
CA LYS A 115 56.69 -28.84 -17.68
C LYS A 115 57.23 -30.20 -17.29
N ARG A 116 57.76 -30.99 -18.25
CA ARG A 116 58.73 -32.05 -17.92
C ARG A 116 59.82 -32.22 -18.99
N LYS A 117 61.05 -31.92 -18.54
CA LYS A 117 62.40 -32.25 -19.03
C LYS A 117 63.04 -31.31 -20.04
#